data_AF-A0A7W2T6F5-F1
#
_entry.id   AF-A0A7W2T6F5-F1
#
_cell.length_a   1.000
_cell.length_b   1.000
_cell.length_c   1.000
_cell.angle_alpha   90.00
_cell.angle_beta   90.00
_cell.angle_gamma   90.00
#
_symmetry.space_group_name_H-M   'P 1'
#
loop_
_entity.id
_entity.type
_entity.pdbx_description
1 polymer ?
#
loop_
_entity_poly.entity_id
_entity_poly.type
_entity_poly.pdbx_seq_one_letter_code
_entity_poly.pdbx_strand_id
1 'polypeptide(L)'
;MFSLFINKIRFHLICYFSKHICPSQFSLSSDEAKKNDFYEVHIYIPKATNEDISQIPENNRGALKIKFEFMPTKNGKRWGGILAGVKKSREDVEWQPTILSADFLKYSRIDVNFYFGYWNVREQKCSLFTLTRLYLLRKVKLIYLEILFNKLENFINKHRVYRKIRSPLRSKFEIYEALMNSDDFLRKGTFKKSELSKLIFGNHYVGKFEIYQKVSQSLDWILDSCVEDKEIQKISANQEHDPLYKMKGNGIHYFTLTKEKLANAENNRIIQRRQVSLQRWMAFLTFLLVIGTFLTAVDKIDAAREYLAPLLTYCNQVLNYIGAIFT
;
A
#
# COMPACT_ATOMS: atom_id res chain seq x y z
N MET A 1 12.67 -15.74 38.06
CA MET A 1 13.88 -16.16 37.33
C MET A 1 13.87 -15.71 35.86
N PHE A 2 12.80 -15.97 35.09
CA PHE A 2 12.67 -15.56 33.68
C PHE A 2 12.75 -14.04 33.44
N SER A 3 12.18 -13.23 34.34
CA SER A 3 12.24 -11.76 34.29
C SER A 3 13.66 -11.18 34.41
N LEU A 4 14.50 -11.77 35.26
CA LEU A 4 15.89 -11.35 35.45
C LEU A 4 16.73 -11.67 34.19
N PHE A 5 16.44 -12.79 33.54
CA PHE A 5 17.08 -13.16 32.28
C PHE A 5 16.72 -12.19 31.14
N ILE A 6 15.44 -11.82 31.01
CA ILE A 6 14.97 -10.80 30.06
C ILE A 6 15.68 -9.46 30.28
N ASN A 7 15.81 -9.02 31.54
CA ASN A 7 16.48 -7.76 31.86
C ASN A 7 17.98 -7.79 31.47
N LYS A 8 18.66 -8.92 31.71
CA LYS A 8 20.06 -9.11 31.29
C LYS A 8 20.20 -9.06 29.76
N ILE A 9 19.29 -9.70 29.02
CA ILE A 9 19.29 -9.62 27.55
C ILE A 9 19.08 -8.19 27.08
N ARG A 10 18.07 -7.49 27.61
CA ARG A 10 17.82 -6.06 27.30
C ARG A 10 19.05 -5.21 27.59
N PHE A 11 19.67 -5.40 28.74
CA PHE A 11 20.90 -4.71 29.12
C PHE A 11 22.03 -4.95 28.12
N HIS A 12 22.25 -6.19 27.68
CA HIS A 12 23.28 -6.52 26.69
C HIS A 12 22.99 -5.91 25.31
N LEU A 13 21.72 -5.89 24.88
CA LEU A 13 21.30 -5.27 23.62
C LEU A 13 21.50 -3.75 23.67
N ILE A 14 21.12 -3.10 24.77
CA ILE A 14 21.35 -1.66 24.98
C ILE A 14 22.86 -1.36 24.99
N CYS A 15 23.66 -2.19 25.66
CA CYS A 15 25.12 -2.05 25.64
C CYS A 15 25.70 -2.19 24.22
N TYR A 16 25.13 -3.06 23.39
CA TYR A 16 25.54 -3.16 22.00
C TYR A 16 25.18 -1.91 21.22
N PHE A 17 23.94 -1.42 21.35
CA PHE A 17 23.53 -0.19 20.69
C PHE A 17 24.36 1.00 21.15
N SER A 18 24.75 1.07 22.43
CA SER A 18 25.58 2.15 22.97
C SER A 18 27.02 2.17 22.48
N LYS A 19 27.57 1.05 22.02
CA LYS A 19 28.85 1.02 21.29
C LYS A 19 28.77 1.74 19.94
N HIS A 20 27.57 1.81 19.39
CA HIS A 20 27.27 2.36 18.07
C HIS A 20 26.44 3.65 18.14
N ILE A 21 26.55 4.40 19.25
CA ILE A 21 25.96 5.73 19.42
C ILE A 21 26.87 6.80 18.81
N CYS A 22 26.26 7.80 18.15
CA CYS A 22 26.93 9.02 17.72
C CYS A 22 27.20 9.91 18.94
N PRO A 23 28.39 10.51 19.11
CA PRO A 23 28.66 11.35 20.26
C PRO A 23 27.67 12.52 20.34
N SER A 24 27.34 12.88 21.58
CA SER A 24 26.29 13.82 22.00
C SER A 24 26.47 15.28 21.54
N GLN A 25 27.40 15.55 20.62
CA GLN A 25 27.81 16.89 20.20
C GLN A 25 27.59 17.16 18.70
N PHE A 26 27.11 16.18 17.92
CA PHE A 26 26.83 16.41 16.51
C PHE A 26 25.36 16.76 16.29
N SER A 27 25.11 17.92 15.69
CA SER A 27 23.83 18.18 15.07
C SER A 27 23.57 17.12 14.00
N LEU A 28 22.34 16.64 13.88
CA LEU A 28 21.92 15.74 12.79
C LEU A 28 22.17 16.34 11.39
N SER A 29 22.48 17.65 11.31
CA SER A 29 22.87 18.38 10.11
C SER A 29 24.36 18.31 9.76
N SER A 30 25.23 17.86 10.69
CA SER A 30 26.68 17.78 10.45
C SER A 30 27.03 16.72 9.39
N ASP A 31 28.02 17.01 8.56
CA ASP A 31 28.45 16.10 7.48
C ASP A 31 29.09 14.81 8.01
N GLU A 32 29.56 14.81 9.26
CA GLU A 32 30.07 13.61 9.95
C GLU A 32 28.96 12.67 10.41
N ALA A 33 27.80 13.20 10.82
CA ALA A 33 26.62 12.40 11.11
C ALA A 33 26.04 11.76 9.84
N LYS A 34 26.20 12.42 8.68
CA LYS A 34 25.74 11.88 7.39
C LYS A 34 26.58 10.71 6.89
N LYS A 35 27.85 10.62 7.29
CA LYS A 35 28.79 9.59 6.85
C LYS A 35 28.80 8.34 7.73
N ASN A 36 28.16 8.39 8.91
CA ASN A 36 28.23 7.34 9.91
C ASN A 36 26.86 6.77 10.27
N ASP A 37 26.82 5.45 10.46
CA ASP A 37 25.60 4.74 10.86
C ASP A 37 25.56 4.58 12.37
N PHE A 38 24.54 5.13 13.01
CA PHE A 38 24.45 5.12 14.47
C PHE A 38 23.06 4.83 15.00
N TYR A 39 23.02 4.35 16.24
CA TYR A 39 21.80 4.26 17.02
C TYR A 39 21.69 5.43 17.97
N GLU A 40 20.45 5.79 18.27
CA GLU A 40 20.07 6.66 19.37
C GLU A 40 19.03 5.89 20.18
N VAL A 41 19.34 5.64 21.45
CA VAL A 41 18.50 4.82 22.34
C VAL A 41 17.92 5.70 23.42
N HIS A 42 16.60 5.73 23.52
CA HIS A 42 15.87 6.46 24.55
C HIS A 42 15.18 5.45 25.48
N ILE A 43 15.44 5.57 26.78
CA ILE A 43 14.87 4.70 27.80
C ILE A 43 13.98 5.55 28.70
N TYR A 44 12.67 5.30 28.67
CA TYR A 44 11.69 5.99 29.49
C TYR A 44 11.35 5.16 30.71
N ILE A 45 11.60 5.71 31.90
CA ILE A 45 11.41 5.02 33.17
C ILE A 45 10.12 5.52 33.83
N PRO A 46 9.17 4.64 34.19
CA PRO A 46 7.94 5.03 34.86
C PRO A 46 8.17 5.51 36.31
N LYS A 47 7.26 6.34 36.84
CA LYS A 47 7.33 6.90 38.21
C LYS A 47 6.97 5.88 39.31
N ALA A 48 6.27 4.80 38.97
CA ALA A 48 5.82 3.77 39.91
C ALA A 48 6.92 2.72 40.21
N THR A 49 6.82 2.02 41.34
CA THR A 49 7.76 0.94 41.68
C THR A 49 7.49 -0.32 40.83
N ASN A 50 8.48 -1.21 40.75
CA ASN A 50 8.33 -2.47 40.00
C ASN A 50 7.19 -3.35 40.55
N GLU A 51 6.88 -3.24 41.85
CA GLU A 51 5.82 -3.98 42.52
C GLU A 51 4.45 -3.41 42.11
N ASP A 52 4.29 -2.09 42.17
CA ASP A 52 3.06 -1.41 41.75
C ASP A 52 2.74 -1.65 40.27
N ILE A 53 3.76 -1.63 39.40
CA ILE A 53 3.58 -1.84 37.96
C ILE A 53 3.18 -3.29 37.66
N SER A 54 3.60 -4.24 38.48
CA SER A 54 3.26 -5.65 38.30
C SER A 54 1.76 -5.93 38.47
N GLN A 55 1.09 -5.16 39.33
CA GLN A 55 -0.34 -5.26 39.59
C GLN A 55 -1.21 -4.62 38.49
N ILE A 56 -0.62 -3.77 37.64
CA ILE A 56 -1.33 -3.10 36.55
C ILE A 56 -1.35 -4.01 35.30
N PRO A 57 -2.54 -4.19 34.65
CA PRO A 57 -2.66 -4.95 33.42
C PRO A 57 -1.76 -4.40 32.32
N GLU A 58 -1.15 -5.26 31.51
CA GLU A 58 -0.14 -4.85 30.51
C GLU A 58 -0.65 -3.78 29.54
N ASN A 59 -1.92 -3.89 29.13
CA ASN A 59 -2.59 -2.95 28.22
C ASN A 59 -2.67 -1.53 28.79
N ASN A 60 -2.72 -1.39 30.12
CA ASN A 60 -2.86 -0.10 30.80
C ASN A 60 -1.52 0.50 31.23
N ARG A 61 -0.41 -0.23 31.11
CA ARG A 61 0.93 0.28 31.44
C ARG A 61 1.38 1.44 30.55
N GLY A 62 0.76 1.62 29.38
CA GLY A 62 0.99 2.76 28.50
C GLY A 62 0.58 4.12 29.09
N ALA A 63 -0.29 4.14 30.11
CA ALA A 63 -0.75 5.35 30.79
C ALA A 63 0.14 5.79 31.96
N LEU A 64 1.19 5.03 32.28
CA LEU A 64 2.08 5.35 33.40
C LEU A 64 2.82 6.68 33.17
N LYS A 65 2.81 7.54 34.19
CA LYS A 65 3.59 8.79 34.18
C LYS A 65 5.09 8.45 34.16
N ILE A 66 5.79 8.98 33.16
CA ILE A 66 7.25 8.83 33.01
C ILE A 66 7.95 9.72 34.05
N LYS A 67 8.89 9.14 34.80
CA LYS A 67 9.74 9.84 35.79
C LYS A 67 10.82 10.65 35.10
N PHE A 68 11.61 9.99 34.25
CA PHE A 68 12.67 10.60 33.46
C PHE A 68 12.96 9.77 32.22
N GLU A 69 13.57 10.43 31.24
CA GLU A 69 14.16 9.84 30.05
C GLU A 69 15.66 9.65 30.27
N PHE A 70 16.20 8.52 29.82
CA PHE A 70 17.62 8.20 29.94
C PHE A 70 18.20 7.82 28.57
N MET A 71 19.34 8.41 28.22
CA MET A 71 20.10 8.10 27.02
C MET A 71 21.49 7.58 27.42
N PRO A 72 21.88 6.36 27.01
CA PRO A 72 23.20 5.83 27.33
C PRO A 72 24.30 6.59 26.58
N THR A 73 25.45 6.81 27.22
CA THR A 73 26.63 7.39 26.55
C THR A 73 27.36 6.34 25.72
N LYS A 74 28.20 6.78 24.78
CA LYS A 74 29.04 5.89 23.96
C LYS A 74 29.89 5.00 24.88
N ASN A 75 29.81 3.68 24.69
CA ASN A 75 30.45 2.69 25.56
C ASN A 75 30.06 2.81 27.06
N GLY A 76 28.83 3.20 27.38
CA GLY A 76 28.39 3.44 28.76
C GLY A 76 28.33 2.21 29.69
N LYS A 77 28.81 1.02 29.31
CA LYS A 77 28.78 -0.16 30.18
C LYS A 77 29.79 0.00 31.32
N ARG A 78 29.30 -0.01 32.57
CA ARG A 78 30.12 -0.08 33.79
C ARG A 78 30.01 -1.47 34.44
N TRP A 79 30.91 -1.76 35.38
CA TRP A 79 30.91 -3.01 36.14
C TRP A 79 29.58 -3.20 36.88
N GLY A 80 29.12 -4.46 37.02
CA GLY A 80 27.94 -4.78 37.84
C GLY A 80 26.55 -4.57 37.19
N GLY A 81 26.43 -4.54 35.86
CA GLY A 81 25.11 -4.40 35.21
C GLY A 81 24.58 -2.96 35.20
N ILE A 82 25.51 -2.01 35.13
CA ILE A 82 25.24 -0.58 35.26
C ILE A 82 25.51 0.12 33.92
N LEU A 83 24.62 1.04 33.53
CA LEU A 83 24.75 1.90 32.35
C LEU A 83 25.02 3.35 32.76
N ALA A 84 26.08 3.95 32.23
CA ALA A 84 26.31 5.38 32.27
C ALA A 84 25.57 6.06 31.10
N GLY A 85 25.01 7.23 31.38
CA GLY A 85 24.23 7.97 30.42
C GLY A 85 23.93 9.39 30.89
N VAL A 86 23.00 10.01 30.20
CA VAL A 86 22.38 11.28 30.59
C VAL A 86 20.90 11.05 30.86
N LYS A 87 20.35 11.73 31.85
CA LYS A 87 18.91 11.75 32.15
C LYS A 87 18.32 13.13 31.85
N LYS A 88 17.05 13.14 31.50
CA LYS A 88 16.22 14.35 31.42
C LYS A 88 14.88 14.08 32.11
N SER A 89 14.61 14.80 33.18
CA SER A 89 13.28 14.80 33.81
C SER A 89 12.37 15.78 33.05
N ARG A 90 11.04 15.63 33.18
CA ARG A 90 10.09 16.54 32.53
C ARG A 90 10.23 18.01 32.96
N GLU A 91 10.76 18.24 34.16
CA GLU A 91 10.93 19.56 34.77
C GLU A 91 12.34 20.12 34.52
N ASP A 92 13.28 19.29 34.03
CA ASP A 92 14.66 19.70 33.79
C ASP A 92 14.84 20.23 32.37
N VAL A 93 15.46 21.41 32.25
CA VAL A 93 15.79 22.02 30.95
C VAL A 93 16.98 21.30 30.29
N GLU A 94 17.94 20.83 31.10
CA GLU A 94 19.21 20.26 30.65
C GLU A 94 19.37 18.78 30.98
N TRP A 95 20.23 18.11 30.19
CA TRP A 95 20.58 16.71 30.36
C TRP A 95 21.63 16.56 31.46
N GLN A 96 21.32 15.78 32.50
CA GLN A 96 22.23 15.54 33.62
C GLN A 96 22.92 14.17 33.49
N PRO A 97 24.24 14.06 33.70
CA PRO A 97 24.91 12.76 33.71
C PRO A 97 24.37 11.91 34.86
N THR A 98 23.99 10.67 34.57
CA THR A 98 23.43 9.74 35.56
C THR A 98 23.76 8.30 35.21
N ILE A 99 23.61 7.44 36.20
CA ILE A 99 23.86 6.02 36.12
C ILE A 99 22.54 5.27 36.29
N LEU A 100 22.31 4.23 35.49
CA LEU A 100 21.11 3.41 35.49
C LEU A 100 21.45 1.94 35.73
N SER A 101 20.80 1.32 36.73
CA SER A 101 20.88 -0.13 36.95
C SER A 101 20.00 -0.90 35.97
N ALA A 102 20.41 -2.11 35.59
CA ALA A 102 19.65 -3.02 34.73
C ALA A 102 18.25 -3.36 35.30
N ASP A 103 18.04 -3.29 36.61
CA ASP A 103 16.76 -3.63 37.24
C ASP A 103 15.62 -2.68 36.85
N PHE A 104 15.96 -1.44 36.50
CA PHE A 104 15.00 -0.45 36.01
C PHE A 104 14.53 -0.71 34.58
N LEU A 105 15.15 -1.65 33.86
CA LEU A 105 14.81 -1.97 32.46
C LEU A 105 13.60 -2.91 32.30
N LYS A 106 13.05 -3.43 33.42
CA LYS A 106 11.96 -4.42 33.39
C LYS A 106 10.69 -3.86 32.74
N TYR A 107 10.27 -2.69 33.18
CA TYR A 107 9.05 -2.01 32.71
C TYR A 107 9.33 -0.70 31.97
N SER A 108 10.61 -0.42 31.67
CA SER A 108 10.97 0.75 30.87
C SER A 108 10.50 0.61 29.43
N ARG A 109 9.99 1.70 28.87
CA ARG A 109 9.80 1.79 27.42
C ARG A 109 11.14 2.13 26.78
N ILE A 110 11.55 1.33 25.79
CA ILE A 110 12.80 1.54 25.05
C ILE A 110 12.41 1.92 23.63
N ASP A 111 12.87 3.08 23.18
CA ASP A 111 12.73 3.54 21.81
C ASP A 111 14.13 3.56 21.17
N VAL A 112 14.25 3.00 19.96
CA VAL A 112 15.52 2.93 19.24
C VAL A 112 15.34 3.62 17.90
N ASN A 113 16.09 4.70 17.70
CA ASN A 113 16.20 5.36 16.42
C ASN A 113 17.49 4.91 15.75
N PHE A 114 17.39 4.50 14.50
CA PHE A 114 18.54 4.21 13.66
C PHE A 114 18.68 5.29 12.60
N TYR A 115 19.89 5.83 12.46
CA TYR A 115 20.23 6.82 11.46
C TYR A 115 21.22 6.25 10.45
N PHE A 116 20.89 6.43 9.18
CA PHE A 116 21.69 6.08 8.01
C PHE A 116 21.74 7.27 7.06
N GLY A 117 22.76 8.12 7.19
CA GLY A 117 22.83 9.36 6.43
C GLY A 117 21.59 10.23 6.62
N TYR A 118 20.82 10.44 5.55
CA TYR A 118 19.55 11.19 5.58
C TYR A 118 18.33 10.34 5.98
N TRP A 119 18.50 9.05 6.15
CA TRP A 119 17.41 8.12 6.43
C TRP A 119 17.36 7.82 7.93
N ASN A 120 16.16 7.88 8.48
CA ASN A 120 15.89 7.51 9.86
C ASN A 120 14.80 6.45 9.92
N VAL A 121 14.99 5.48 10.81
CA VAL A 121 13.96 4.53 11.21
C VAL A 121 13.77 4.68 12.71
N ARG A 122 12.54 4.93 13.11
CA ARG A 122 12.16 5.14 14.51
C ARG A 122 11.29 3.97 14.94
N GLU A 123 11.82 3.13 15.83
CA GLU A 123 11.08 2.02 16.43
C GLU A 123 10.69 2.42 17.85
N GLN A 124 9.39 2.59 18.08
CA GLN A 124 8.82 2.97 19.38
C GLN A 124 8.35 1.74 20.14
N LYS A 125 8.49 1.75 21.47
CA LYS A 125 8.09 0.65 22.37
C LYS A 125 8.69 -0.69 21.93
N CYS A 126 10.00 -0.71 21.74
CA CYS A 126 10.72 -1.90 21.29
C CYS A 126 10.52 -3.06 22.26
N SER A 127 9.89 -4.13 21.78
CA SER A 127 9.85 -5.42 22.49
C SER A 127 11.24 -6.06 22.52
N LEU A 128 11.45 -7.07 23.37
CA LEU A 128 12.71 -7.82 23.36
C LEU A 128 12.99 -8.43 21.97
N PHE A 129 11.95 -8.92 21.30
CA PHE A 129 12.04 -9.44 19.94
C PHE A 129 12.44 -8.35 18.92
N THR A 130 11.88 -7.14 19.05
CA THR A 130 12.25 -6.01 18.19
C THR A 130 13.71 -5.61 18.40
N LEU A 131 14.18 -5.58 19.66
CA LEU A 131 15.58 -5.28 19.99
C LEU A 131 16.54 -6.36 19.46
N THR A 132 16.21 -7.65 19.59
CA THR A 132 17.02 -8.73 19.02
C THR A 132 17.01 -8.69 17.49
N ARG A 133 15.87 -8.38 16.86
CA ARG A 133 15.76 -8.17 15.41
C ARG A 133 16.73 -7.07 14.96
N LEU A 134 16.67 -5.88 15.57
CA LEU A 134 17.54 -4.75 15.24
C LEU A 134 19.03 -5.09 15.43
N TYR A 135 19.37 -5.82 16.50
CA TYR A 135 20.72 -6.32 16.73
C TYR A 135 21.20 -7.25 15.61
N LEU A 136 20.40 -8.26 15.26
CA LEU A 136 20.73 -9.23 14.20
C LEU A 136 20.85 -8.56 12.84
N LEU A 137 19.90 -7.69 12.50
CA LEU A 137 19.92 -6.96 11.23
C LEU A 137 21.20 -6.15 11.07
N ARG A 138 21.70 -5.51 12.14
CA ARG A 138 22.99 -4.79 12.06
C ARG A 138 24.15 -5.72 11.89
N LYS A 139 24.16 -6.82 12.66
CA LYS A 139 25.24 -7.81 12.63
C LYS A 139 25.41 -8.41 11.22
N VAL A 140 24.31 -8.61 10.51
CA VAL A 140 24.29 -9.14 9.13
C VAL A 140 24.31 -8.01 8.07
N LYS A 141 24.39 -6.73 8.47
CA LYS A 141 24.31 -5.56 7.59
C LYS A 141 23.05 -5.51 6.70
N LEU A 142 21.97 -6.16 7.12
CA LEU A 142 20.69 -6.19 6.39
C LEU A 142 19.76 -5.02 6.74
N ILE A 143 20.14 -4.18 7.70
CA ILE A 143 19.37 -2.97 8.06
C ILE A 143 19.10 -2.09 6.83
N TYR A 144 20.06 -2.00 5.90
CA TYR A 144 19.88 -1.18 4.69
C TYR A 144 18.73 -1.67 3.81
N LEU A 145 18.53 -2.99 3.69
CA LEU A 145 17.41 -3.55 2.94
C LEU A 145 16.08 -3.26 3.64
N GLU A 146 16.02 -3.40 4.97
CA GLU A 146 14.79 -3.11 5.72
C GLU A 146 14.38 -1.64 5.60
N ILE A 147 15.35 -0.71 5.66
CA ILE A 147 15.08 0.72 5.43
C ILE A 147 14.56 0.95 4.02
N LEU A 148 15.18 0.33 3.03
CA LEU A 148 14.79 0.45 1.63
C LEU A 148 13.39 -0.10 1.40
N PHE A 149 13.04 -1.28 1.94
CA PHE A 149 11.70 -1.85 1.87
C PHE A 149 10.66 -0.95 2.54
N ASN A 150 10.92 -0.48 3.76
CA ASN A 150 10.00 0.42 4.46
C ASN A 150 9.81 1.75 3.71
N LYS A 151 10.85 2.28 3.07
CA LYS A 151 10.73 3.49 2.23
C LYS A 151 9.98 3.22 0.94
N LEU A 152 10.23 2.07 0.30
CA LEU A 152 9.54 1.65 -0.91
C LEU A 152 8.04 1.44 -0.63
N GLU A 153 7.69 0.77 0.46
CA GLU A 153 6.30 0.58 0.89
C GLU A 153 5.63 1.93 1.15
N ASN A 154 6.28 2.82 1.91
CA ASN A 154 5.78 4.16 2.14
C ASN A 154 5.65 4.98 0.84
N PHE A 155 6.57 4.83 -0.10
CA PHE A 155 6.52 5.49 -1.41
C PHE A 155 5.38 4.94 -2.27
N ILE A 156 5.21 3.62 -2.33
CA ILE A 156 4.12 2.96 -3.05
C ILE A 156 2.78 3.37 -2.46
N ASN A 157 2.65 3.37 -1.13
CA ASN A 157 1.44 3.82 -0.44
C ASN A 157 1.16 5.30 -0.71
N LYS A 158 2.18 6.16 -0.60
CA LYS A 158 2.08 7.58 -0.96
C LYS A 158 1.65 7.77 -2.41
N HIS A 159 2.22 7.03 -3.35
CA HIS A 159 1.92 7.14 -4.77
C HIS A 159 0.53 6.60 -5.10
N ARG A 160 0.11 5.52 -4.45
CA ARG A 160 -1.25 4.96 -4.57
C ARG A 160 -2.29 5.95 -4.06
N VAL A 161 -2.04 6.55 -2.89
CA VAL A 161 -2.87 7.61 -2.31
C VAL A 161 -2.85 8.85 -3.23
N TYR A 162 -1.68 9.31 -3.67
CA TYR A 162 -1.55 10.44 -4.59
C TYR A 162 -2.29 10.22 -5.91
N ARG A 163 -2.21 9.02 -6.51
CA ARG A 163 -2.97 8.67 -7.72
C ARG A 163 -4.48 8.71 -7.46
N LYS A 164 -4.94 8.22 -6.30
CA LYS A 164 -6.36 8.29 -5.91
C LYS A 164 -6.84 9.73 -5.69
N ILE A 165 -6.03 10.60 -5.08
CA ILE A 165 -6.41 11.97 -4.76
C ILE A 165 -6.23 12.91 -5.98
N ARG A 166 -5.31 12.61 -6.92
CA ARG A 166 -5.04 13.45 -8.11
C ARG A 166 -6.21 13.52 -9.08
N SER A 167 -7.03 12.48 -9.18
CA SER A 167 -8.31 12.55 -9.88
C SER A 167 -9.40 12.88 -8.85
N PRO A 168 -10.05 14.06 -8.93
CA PRO A 168 -11.26 14.29 -8.15
C PRO A 168 -12.27 13.17 -8.46
N LEU A 169 -13.14 12.89 -7.48
CA LEU A 169 -14.21 11.88 -7.56
C LEU A 169 -14.81 11.86 -8.96
N ARG A 170 -14.75 10.70 -9.62
CA ARG A 170 -15.13 10.62 -11.03
C ARG A 170 -16.65 10.64 -11.21
N SER A 171 -17.42 10.29 -10.18
CA SER A 171 -18.88 10.25 -10.26
C SER A 171 -19.56 10.24 -8.89
N LYS A 172 -20.84 10.64 -8.85
CA LYS A 172 -21.76 10.45 -7.71
C LYS A 172 -21.82 8.99 -7.23
N PHE A 173 -21.67 8.04 -8.16
CA PHE A 173 -21.68 6.60 -7.85
C PHE A 173 -20.58 6.17 -6.88
N GLU A 174 -19.35 6.68 -7.03
CA GLU A 174 -18.23 6.31 -6.14
C GLU A 174 -18.48 6.74 -4.68
N ILE A 175 -19.17 7.87 -4.48
CA ILE A 175 -19.57 8.34 -3.15
C ILE A 175 -20.58 7.36 -2.53
N TYR A 176 -21.59 6.96 -3.30
CA TYR A 176 -22.60 6.03 -2.82
C TYR A 176 -22.04 4.62 -2.57
N GLU A 177 -21.13 4.15 -3.41
CA GLU A 177 -20.43 2.88 -3.18
C GLU A 177 -19.59 2.93 -1.89
N ALA A 178 -18.85 4.01 -1.65
CA ALA A 178 -18.07 4.18 -0.43
C ALA A 178 -18.96 4.20 0.83
N LEU A 179 -20.12 4.86 0.77
CA LEU A 179 -21.10 4.89 1.86
C LEU A 179 -21.71 3.50 2.11
N MET A 180 -22.16 2.81 1.06
CA MET A 180 -22.80 1.50 1.16
C MET A 180 -21.84 0.39 1.61
N ASN A 181 -20.53 0.59 1.47
CA ASN A 181 -19.50 -0.31 1.98
C ASN A 181 -19.11 -0.03 3.45
N SER A 182 -19.69 0.99 4.10
CA SER A 182 -19.42 1.34 5.50
C SER A 182 -20.47 0.78 6.44
N ASP A 183 -20.06 -0.09 7.37
CA ASP A 183 -20.96 -0.68 8.39
C ASP A 183 -21.63 0.38 9.27
N ASP A 184 -20.91 1.45 9.60
CA ASP A 184 -21.43 2.55 10.41
C ASP A 184 -22.57 3.29 9.71
N PHE A 185 -22.42 3.54 8.40
CA PHE A 185 -23.45 4.17 7.60
C PHE A 185 -24.67 3.26 7.43
N LEU A 186 -24.48 1.95 7.17
CA LEU A 186 -25.58 1.00 7.02
C LEU A 186 -26.43 0.88 8.29
N ARG A 187 -25.84 1.07 9.48
CA ARG A 187 -26.55 1.04 10.75
C ARG A 187 -27.29 2.34 11.07
N LYS A 188 -26.70 3.50 10.74
CA LYS A 188 -27.21 4.83 11.17
C LYS A 188 -28.03 5.55 10.09
N GLY A 189 -27.79 5.24 8.81
CA GLY A 189 -28.38 5.93 7.66
C GLY A 189 -27.98 7.41 7.51
N THR A 190 -27.02 7.87 8.32
CA THR A 190 -26.50 9.26 8.32
C THR A 190 -24.98 9.24 8.24
N PHE A 191 -24.40 10.29 7.66
CA PHE A 191 -22.95 10.43 7.52
C PHE A 191 -22.52 11.89 7.61
N LYS A 192 -21.30 12.11 8.08
CA LYS A 192 -20.64 13.42 8.02
C LYS A 192 -19.70 13.52 6.82
N LYS A 193 -19.42 14.75 6.37
CA LYS A 193 -18.47 15.01 5.29
C LYS A 193 -17.06 14.52 5.66
N SER A 194 -16.63 14.76 6.91
CA SER A 194 -15.33 14.32 7.41
C SER A 194 -15.18 12.79 7.38
N GLU A 195 -16.24 12.05 7.76
CA GLU A 195 -16.31 10.59 7.71
C GLU A 195 -16.26 10.08 6.26
N LEU A 196 -17.03 10.69 5.35
CA LEU A 196 -17.00 10.35 3.93
C LEU A 196 -15.62 10.59 3.30
N SER A 197 -15.00 11.73 3.62
CA SER A 197 -13.63 12.03 3.18
C SER A 197 -12.64 10.97 3.66
N LYS A 198 -12.77 10.52 4.91
CA LYS A 198 -11.95 9.44 5.46
C LYS A 198 -12.19 8.10 4.75
N LEU A 199 -13.44 7.78 4.42
CA LEU A 199 -13.79 6.53 3.72
C LEU A 199 -13.20 6.50 2.30
N ILE A 200 -13.29 7.61 1.57
CA ILE A 200 -12.83 7.70 0.18
C ILE A 200 -11.30 7.81 0.09
N PHE A 201 -10.69 8.64 0.94
CA PHE A 201 -9.28 9.02 0.81
C PHE A 201 -8.35 8.42 1.88
N GLY A 202 -8.89 7.78 2.92
CA GLY A 202 -8.12 7.20 4.03
C GLY A 202 -7.66 8.25 5.05
N ASN A 203 -6.74 7.86 5.94
CA ASN A 203 -6.19 8.77 6.94
C ASN A 203 -5.42 9.93 6.26
N HIS A 204 -5.89 11.15 6.49
CA HIS A 204 -5.54 12.41 5.84
C HIS A 204 -4.07 12.87 5.92
N TYR A 205 -3.19 12.10 6.55
CA TYR A 205 -1.84 12.53 6.93
C TYR A 205 -0.77 12.44 5.83
N VAL A 206 -1.13 12.05 4.60
CA VAL A 206 -0.12 11.64 3.59
C VAL A 206 -0.10 12.53 2.34
N GLY A 207 -1.13 13.36 2.11
CA GLY A 207 -1.24 14.24 0.94
C GLY A 207 -0.76 15.67 1.15
N LYS A 208 -0.35 16.36 0.07
CA LYS A 208 -0.14 17.82 0.09
C LYS A 208 -1.47 18.51 0.42
N PHE A 209 -1.45 19.49 1.34
CA PHE A 209 -2.62 20.24 1.81
C PHE A 209 -3.47 20.84 0.67
N GLU A 210 -2.83 21.33 -0.39
CA GLU A 210 -3.50 21.88 -1.57
C GLU A 210 -4.42 20.86 -2.29
N ILE A 211 -4.01 19.60 -2.36
CA ILE A 211 -4.79 18.55 -3.03
C ILE A 211 -5.99 18.17 -2.17
N TYR A 212 -5.81 18.17 -0.84
CA TYR A 212 -6.91 17.98 0.10
C TYR A 212 -7.97 19.08 -0.02
N GLN A 213 -7.56 20.35 -0.15
CA GLN A 213 -8.49 21.45 -0.36
C GLN A 213 -9.31 21.28 -1.65
N LYS A 214 -8.65 20.97 -2.78
CA LYS A 214 -9.33 20.72 -4.06
C LYS A 214 -10.34 19.57 -3.99
N VAL A 215 -9.97 18.49 -3.30
CA VAL A 215 -10.84 17.33 -3.11
C VAL A 215 -12.01 17.66 -2.19
N SER A 216 -11.77 18.35 -1.08
CA SER A 216 -12.83 18.79 -0.17
C SER A 216 -13.84 19.69 -0.87
N GLN A 217 -13.38 20.63 -1.70
CA GLN A 217 -14.24 21.49 -2.52
C GLN A 217 -15.02 20.69 -3.56
N SER A 218 -14.39 19.72 -4.22
CA SER A 218 -15.11 18.84 -5.17
C SER A 218 -16.21 18.02 -4.49
N LEU A 219 -15.96 17.56 -3.25
CA LEU A 219 -16.96 16.86 -2.45
C LEU A 219 -18.13 17.77 -2.09
N ASP A 220 -17.87 19.03 -1.74
CA ASP A 220 -18.94 20.00 -1.47
C ASP A 220 -19.85 20.17 -2.70
N TRP A 221 -19.28 20.42 -3.88
CA TRP A 221 -20.08 20.57 -5.11
C TRP A 221 -20.92 19.34 -5.44
N ILE A 222 -20.37 18.14 -5.26
CA ILE A 222 -21.12 16.91 -5.54
C ILE A 222 -22.22 16.69 -4.50
N LEU A 223 -21.94 16.93 -3.22
CA LEU A 223 -22.94 16.79 -2.16
C LEU A 223 -24.06 17.81 -2.30
N ASP A 224 -23.74 19.07 -2.64
CA ASP A 224 -24.73 20.11 -2.91
C ASP A 224 -25.63 19.71 -4.09
N SER A 225 -25.06 19.19 -5.18
CA SER A 225 -25.84 18.66 -6.30
C SER A 225 -26.73 17.48 -5.90
N CYS A 226 -26.27 16.57 -5.03
CA CYS A 226 -27.10 15.48 -4.51
C CYS A 226 -28.23 15.97 -3.58
N VAL A 227 -28.03 17.10 -2.89
CA VAL A 227 -29.10 17.76 -2.11
C VAL A 227 -30.15 18.34 -3.05
N GLU A 228 -29.73 19.03 -4.12
CA GLU A 228 -30.61 19.60 -5.14
C GLU A 228 -31.45 18.51 -5.83
N ASP A 229 -30.83 17.38 -6.17
CA ASP A 229 -31.50 16.22 -6.78
C ASP A 229 -32.41 15.44 -5.80
N LYS A 230 -32.50 15.90 -4.54
CA LYS A 230 -33.26 15.27 -3.45
C LYS A 230 -32.82 13.84 -3.11
N GLU A 231 -31.59 13.48 -3.48
CA GLU A 231 -30.98 12.17 -3.21
C GLU A 231 -30.50 12.07 -1.76
N ILE A 232 -30.01 13.20 -1.21
CA ILE A 232 -29.60 13.33 0.19
C ILE A 232 -30.28 14.55 0.83
N GLN A 233 -30.33 14.56 2.16
CA GLN A 233 -30.88 15.67 2.94
C GLN A 233 -29.90 16.11 4.01
N LYS A 234 -29.61 17.41 4.05
CA LYS A 234 -28.83 18.04 5.10
C LYS A 234 -29.71 18.18 6.35
N ILE A 235 -29.33 17.53 7.46
CA ILE A 235 -30.08 17.56 8.74
C ILE A 235 -29.65 18.76 9.58
N SER A 236 -28.35 19.08 9.60
CA SER A 236 -27.82 20.17 10.41
C SER A 236 -27.46 21.37 9.54
N ALA A 237 -28.27 22.43 9.60
CA ALA A 237 -27.96 23.72 8.97
C ALA A 237 -26.89 24.52 9.73
N ASN A 238 -26.73 24.29 11.05
CA ASN A 238 -25.92 25.15 11.94
C ASN A 238 -24.43 24.75 12.07
N GLN A 239 -23.96 23.69 11.40
CA GLN A 239 -22.55 23.29 11.37
C GLN A 239 -22.03 23.40 9.92
N GLU A 240 -21.50 24.58 9.55
CA GLU A 240 -21.00 24.83 8.19
C GLU A 240 -19.76 24.01 7.84
N HIS A 241 -18.89 23.73 8.81
CA HIS A 241 -17.61 23.06 8.55
C HIS A 241 -17.70 21.53 8.44
N ASP A 242 -18.72 20.88 9.02
CA ASP A 242 -18.91 19.42 8.90
C ASP A 242 -20.40 19.04 9.03
N PRO A 243 -21.20 19.30 7.98
CA PRO A 243 -22.64 19.06 8.01
C PRO A 243 -22.99 17.58 8.06
N LEU A 244 -24.07 17.26 8.78
CA LEU A 244 -24.65 15.93 8.85
C LEU A 244 -25.66 15.73 7.72
N TYR A 245 -25.45 14.68 6.92
CA TYR A 245 -26.31 14.29 5.82
C TYR A 245 -27.06 13.00 6.13
N LYS A 246 -28.25 12.86 5.57
CA LYS A 246 -29.08 11.65 5.56
C LYS A 246 -29.39 11.23 4.14
N MET A 247 -29.23 9.94 3.86
CA MET A 247 -29.57 9.37 2.58
C MET A 247 -31.09 9.24 2.43
N LYS A 248 -31.65 9.63 1.28
CA LYS A 248 -33.06 9.42 0.94
C LYS A 248 -33.22 8.20 0.02
N GLY A 249 -34.46 7.71 -0.08
CA GLY A 249 -34.80 6.59 -0.97
C GLY A 249 -34.42 6.84 -2.44
N ASN A 250 -34.50 8.09 -2.91
CA ASN A 250 -34.08 8.48 -4.26
C ASN A 250 -32.58 8.24 -4.50
N GLY A 251 -31.72 8.55 -3.51
CA GLY A 251 -30.29 8.28 -3.61
C GLY A 251 -29.99 6.78 -3.62
N ILE A 252 -30.73 5.99 -2.83
CA ILE A 252 -30.60 4.52 -2.85
C ILE A 252 -31.03 3.98 -4.21
N HIS A 253 -32.13 4.49 -4.76
CA HIS A 253 -32.63 4.10 -6.07
C HIS A 253 -31.66 4.45 -7.21
N TYR A 254 -31.06 5.65 -7.17
CA TYR A 254 -30.00 6.03 -8.10
C TYR A 254 -28.82 5.06 -8.02
N PHE A 255 -28.37 4.72 -6.80
CA PHE A 255 -27.27 3.79 -6.59
C PHE A 255 -27.58 2.39 -7.14
N THR A 256 -28.76 1.84 -6.85
CA THR A 256 -29.12 0.49 -7.32
C THR A 256 -29.25 0.44 -8.84
N LEU A 257 -29.94 1.41 -9.46
CA LEU A 257 -30.07 1.49 -10.92
C LEU A 257 -28.72 1.66 -11.59
N THR A 258 -27.85 2.51 -11.04
CA THR A 258 -26.53 2.75 -11.62
C THR A 258 -25.63 1.52 -11.47
N LYS A 259 -25.68 0.85 -10.32
CA LYS A 259 -24.96 -0.42 -10.09
C LYS A 259 -25.40 -1.50 -11.08
N GLU A 260 -26.69 -1.64 -11.30
CA GLU A 260 -27.25 -2.61 -12.24
C GLU A 260 -26.86 -2.26 -13.69
N LYS A 261 -26.95 -0.99 -14.08
CA LYS A 261 -26.50 -0.53 -15.41
C LYS A 261 -25.02 -0.81 -15.63
N LEU A 262 -24.16 -0.59 -14.63
CA LEU A 262 -22.73 -0.89 -14.72
C LEU A 262 -22.46 -2.39 -14.84
N ALA A 263 -23.13 -3.22 -14.04
CA ALA A 263 -23.03 -4.68 -14.15
C ALA A 263 -23.48 -5.18 -15.52
N ASN A 264 -24.57 -4.64 -16.06
CA ASN A 264 -25.06 -4.95 -17.40
C ASN A 264 -24.09 -4.49 -18.50
N ALA A 265 -23.49 -3.30 -18.35
CA ALA A 265 -22.50 -2.81 -19.30
C ALA A 265 -21.22 -3.67 -19.30
N GLU A 266 -20.78 -4.16 -18.14
CA GLU A 266 -19.64 -5.07 -18.02
C GLU A 266 -19.94 -6.43 -18.65
N ASN A 267 -21.12 -7.02 -18.37
CA ASN A 267 -21.58 -8.24 -19.01
C ASN A 267 -21.64 -8.09 -20.55
N ASN A 268 -22.17 -6.97 -21.04
CA ASN A 268 -22.21 -6.66 -22.47
C ASN A 268 -20.81 -6.55 -23.08
N ARG A 269 -19.85 -5.93 -22.39
CA ARG A 269 -18.45 -5.88 -22.85
C ARG A 269 -17.81 -7.27 -22.93
N ILE A 270 -18.09 -8.15 -21.97
CA ILE A 270 -17.60 -9.54 -22.00
C ILE A 270 -18.21 -10.28 -23.21
N ILE A 271 -19.51 -10.11 -23.45
CA ILE A 271 -20.21 -10.69 -24.61
C ILE A 271 -19.62 -10.17 -25.91
N GLN A 272 -19.41 -8.86 -26.05
CA GLN A 272 -18.80 -8.25 -27.23
C GLN A 272 -17.38 -8.78 -27.48
N ARG A 273 -16.55 -8.92 -26.44
CA ARG A 273 -15.21 -9.50 -26.59
C ARG A 273 -15.27 -10.95 -27.09
N ARG A 274 -16.22 -11.76 -26.58
CA ARG A 274 -16.44 -13.13 -27.06
C ARG A 274 -16.92 -13.13 -28.51
N GLN A 275 -17.86 -12.28 -28.88
CA GLN A 275 -18.34 -12.14 -30.26
C GLN A 275 -17.21 -11.77 -31.23
N VAL A 276 -16.37 -10.80 -30.87
CA VAL A 276 -15.19 -10.42 -31.70
C VAL A 276 -14.22 -11.60 -31.84
N SER A 277 -14.00 -12.37 -30.78
CA SER A 277 -13.15 -13.56 -30.85
C SER A 277 -13.73 -14.65 -31.76
N LEU A 278 -15.05 -14.88 -31.71
CA LEU A 278 -15.75 -15.82 -32.57
C LEU A 278 -15.76 -15.37 -34.04
N GLN A 279 -15.97 -14.07 -34.30
CA GLN A 279 -15.88 -13.52 -35.65
C GLN A 279 -14.49 -13.70 -36.26
N ARG A 280 -13.42 -13.52 -35.47
CA ARG A 280 -12.05 -13.80 -35.93
C ARG A 280 -11.83 -15.27 -36.26
N TRP A 281 -12.35 -16.17 -35.43
CA TRP A 281 -12.30 -17.62 -35.70
C TRP A 281 -13.11 -18.02 -36.93
N MET A 282 -14.31 -17.47 -37.11
CA MET A 282 -15.11 -17.68 -38.31
C MET A 282 -14.36 -17.20 -39.55
N ALA A 283 -13.82 -15.98 -39.55
CA ALA A 283 -13.05 -15.45 -40.67
C ALA A 283 -11.84 -16.34 -41.01
N PHE A 284 -11.13 -16.87 -40.00
CA PHE A 284 -10.03 -17.80 -40.20
C PHE A 284 -10.49 -19.14 -40.81
N LEU A 285 -11.59 -19.71 -40.33
CA LEU A 285 -12.17 -20.93 -40.90
C LEU A 285 -12.66 -20.71 -42.34
N THR A 286 -13.29 -19.57 -42.64
CA THR A 286 -13.68 -19.22 -44.00
C THR A 286 -12.47 -19.08 -44.91
N PHE A 287 -11.38 -18.47 -44.43
CA PHE A 287 -10.13 -18.38 -45.18
C PHE A 287 -9.53 -19.76 -45.49
N LEU A 288 -9.51 -20.67 -44.51
CA LEU A 288 -9.09 -22.06 -44.72
C LEU A 288 -9.99 -22.79 -45.72
N LEU A 289 -11.30 -22.57 -45.66
CA LEU A 289 -12.25 -23.17 -46.59
C LEU A 289 -12.01 -22.68 -48.01
N VAL A 290 -11.76 -21.37 -48.19
CA VAL A 290 -11.37 -20.80 -49.48
C VAL A 290 -10.09 -21.45 -50.01
N ILE A 291 -9.05 -21.60 -49.18
CA ILE A 291 -7.82 -22.32 -49.58
C ILE A 291 -8.13 -23.77 -49.99
N GLY A 292 -8.93 -24.48 -49.21
CA GLY A 292 -9.34 -25.85 -49.54
C GLY A 292 -10.10 -25.94 -50.86
N THR A 293 -10.98 -24.99 -51.15
CA THR A 293 -11.68 -24.91 -52.45
C THR A 293 -10.74 -24.57 -53.60
N PHE A 294 -9.71 -23.74 -53.38
CA PHE A 294 -8.69 -23.48 -54.40
C PHE A 294 -7.82 -24.70 -54.66
N LEU A 295 -7.38 -25.42 -53.62
CA LEU A 295 -6.61 -26.66 -53.76
C LEU A 295 -7.39 -27.72 -54.52
N THR A 296 -8.65 -27.95 -54.17
CA THR A 296 -9.51 -28.90 -54.91
C THR A 296 -9.82 -28.47 -56.33
N ALA A 297 -9.87 -27.16 -56.62
CA ALA A 297 -9.98 -26.66 -57.99
C ALA A 297 -8.69 -26.90 -58.79
N VAL A 298 -7.52 -26.70 -58.18
CA VAL A 298 -6.22 -27.00 -58.81
C VAL A 298 -6.07 -28.49 -59.08
N ASP A 299 -6.39 -29.36 -58.11
CA ASP A 299 -6.37 -30.81 -58.30
C ASP A 299 -7.28 -31.25 -59.45
N LYS A 300 -8.45 -30.62 -59.61
CA LYS A 300 -9.35 -30.88 -60.75
C LYS A 300 -8.79 -30.38 -62.08
N ILE A 301 -8.05 -29.28 -62.08
CA ILE A 301 -7.38 -28.76 -63.29
C ILE A 301 -6.23 -29.69 -63.68
N ASP A 302 -5.44 -30.16 -62.72
CA ASP A 302 -4.35 -31.10 -62.97
C ASP A 302 -4.88 -32.46 -63.46
N ALA A 303 -5.95 -32.98 -62.85
CA ALA A 303 -6.65 -34.16 -63.35
C ALA A 303 -7.20 -33.94 -64.78
N ALA A 304 -7.82 -32.79 -65.07
CA ALA A 304 -8.31 -32.47 -66.41
C ALA A 304 -7.17 -32.36 -67.44
N ARG A 305 -6.00 -31.86 -67.02
CA ARG A 305 -4.81 -31.76 -67.87
C ARG A 305 -4.23 -33.15 -68.21
N GLU A 306 -4.24 -34.09 -67.26
CA GLU A 306 -3.87 -35.49 -67.50
C GLU A 306 -4.78 -36.18 -68.52
N TYR A 307 -6.08 -35.85 -68.58
CA TYR A 307 -6.98 -36.40 -69.59
C TYR A 307 -6.89 -35.68 -70.95
N LEU A 308 -6.61 -34.37 -70.97
CA LEU A 308 -6.52 -33.59 -72.20
C LEU A 308 -5.21 -33.80 -72.98
N ALA A 309 -4.08 -34.02 -72.29
CA ALA A 309 -2.79 -34.28 -72.91
C ALA A 309 -2.77 -35.51 -73.86
N PRO A 310 -3.27 -36.70 -73.47
CA PRO A 310 -3.36 -37.87 -74.35
C PRO A 310 -4.36 -37.67 -75.48
N LEU A 311 -5.45 -36.92 -75.24
CA LEU A 311 -6.47 -36.64 -76.25
C LEU A 311 -5.92 -35.70 -77.34
N LEU A 312 -5.16 -34.68 -76.95
CA LEU A 312 -4.45 -33.78 -77.88
C LEU A 312 -3.36 -34.52 -78.68
N THR A 313 -2.63 -35.44 -78.06
CA THR A 313 -1.64 -36.26 -78.78
C THR A 313 -2.31 -37.22 -79.75
N TYR A 314 -3.45 -37.82 -79.38
CA TYR A 314 -4.26 -38.63 -80.28
C TYR A 314 -4.81 -37.80 -81.46
N CYS A 315 -5.35 -36.60 -81.20
CA CYS A 315 -5.81 -35.70 -82.26
C CYS A 315 -4.67 -35.29 -83.22
N ASN A 316 -3.46 -35.02 -82.69
CA ASN A 316 -2.30 -34.74 -83.53
C ASN A 316 -1.85 -35.96 -84.35
N GLN A 317 -1.93 -37.17 -83.81
CA GLN A 317 -1.64 -38.39 -84.56
C GLN A 317 -2.65 -38.59 -85.69
N VAL A 318 -3.95 -38.37 -85.43
CA VAL A 318 -4.99 -38.46 -86.46
C VAL A 318 -4.81 -37.39 -87.54
N LEU A 319 -4.49 -36.14 -87.17
CA LEU A 319 -4.21 -35.06 -88.12
C LEU A 319 -2.99 -35.38 -89.00
N ASN A 320 -1.92 -35.93 -88.41
CA ASN A 320 -0.75 -36.36 -89.17
C ASN A 320 -1.07 -37.54 -90.10
N TYR A 321 -1.92 -38.47 -89.66
CA TYR A 321 -2.38 -39.60 -90.49
C TYR A 321 -3.21 -39.12 -91.68
N ILE A 322 -4.11 -38.16 -91.47
CA ILE A 322 -4.92 -37.55 -92.53
C ILE A 322 -4.01 -36.76 -93.49
N GLY A 323 -3.04 -35.99 -92.97
CA GLY A 323 -2.07 -35.27 -93.79
C GLY A 323 -1.22 -36.20 -94.68
N ALA A 324 -0.84 -37.38 -94.15
CA ALA A 324 -0.10 -38.39 -94.90
C ALA A 324 -0.94 -39.15 -95.95
N ILE A 325 -2.27 -39.11 -95.87
CA ILE A 325 -3.17 -39.71 -96.88
C ILE A 325 -3.44 -38.72 -98.03
N PHE A 326 -3.29 -37.41 -97.79
CA PHE A 326 -3.54 -36.34 -98.76
C PHE A 326 -2.27 -35.74 -99.38
N THR A 327 -1.09 -36.34 -99.13
CA THR A 327 0.17 -36.12 -99.86
C THR A 327 0.56 -37.39 -100.57
#